data_AF-A0AAP0YLE8-F1
#
_entry.id   AF-A0AAP0YLE8-F1
#
_cell.length_a   1.000
_cell.length_b   1.000
_cell.length_c   1.000
_cell.angle_alpha   90.00
_cell.angle_beta   90.00
_cell.angle_gamma   90.00
#
_symmetry.space_group_name_H-M   'P 1'
#
loop_
_entity.id
_entity.type
_entity.pdbx_description
1 polymer ?
#
loop_
_entity_poly.entity_id
_entity_poly.type
_entity_poly.pdbx_seq_one_letter_code
_entity_poly.pdbx_strand_id
1 'polypeptide(L)' 'MKGYIKYLGLFSVLTGIVLFAIHILLNINGNSLLFSGLTLVIGGTIAYVKLEKRS' A
#
# COMPACT_ATOMS: atom_id res chain seq x y z
N MET A 1 21.38 0.38 5.06
CA MET A 1 20.01 0.13 5.59
C MET A 1 18.92 1.07 5.05
N LYS A 2 19.22 2.28 4.52
CA LYS A 2 18.18 3.21 4.03
C LYS A 2 17.38 2.70 2.80
N GLY A 3 18.01 1.96 1.89
CA GLY A 3 17.36 1.46 0.68
C GLY A 3 16.25 0.44 0.92
N TYR A 4 16.39 -0.46 1.90
CA TYR A 4 15.39 -1.49 2.21
C TYR A 4 14.04 -0.89 2.61
N ILE A 5 14.04 0.23 3.33
CA ILE A 5 12.81 0.89 3.76
C ILE A 5 12.09 1.57 2.59
N LYS A 6 12.83 2.02 1.56
CA LYS A 6 12.24 2.51 0.31
C LYS A 6 11.44 1.40 -0.39
N TYR A 7 12.01 0.19 -0.46
CA TYR A 7 11.32 -0.97 -1.03
C TYR A 7 10.11 -1.41 -0.19
N LEU A 8 10.15 -1.24 1.14
CA LEU A 8 8.99 -1.49 1.99
C LEU A 8 7.80 -0.57 1.67
N GLY A 9 8.05 0.72 1.41
CA GLY A 9 7.00 1.66 0.99
C GLY A 9 6.37 1.25 -0.35
N LEU A 10 7.21 0.86 -1.32
CA LEU A 10 6.75 0.37 -2.62
C LEU A 10 5.93 -0.94 -2.49
N PHE A 11 6.40 -1.86 -1.64
CA PHE A 11 5.74 -3.14 -1.37
C PHE A 11 4.37 -2.94 -0.71
N SER A 12 4.25 -1.96 0.19
CA SER A 12 2.98 -1.58 0.81
C SER A 12 1.96 -1.08 -0.23
N VAL A 13 2.40 -0.27 -1.20
CA VAL A 13 1.54 0.20 -2.29
C VAL A 13 1.07 -0.97 -3.16
N LEU A 14 2.00 -1.83 -3.59
CA LEU A 14 1.70 -3.03 -4.36
C LEU A 14 0.69 -3.94 -3.65
N THR A 15 0.91 -4.19 -2.36
CA THR A 15 0.01 -5.02 -1.54
C THR A 15 -1.39 -4.40 -1.45
N GLY A 16 -1.48 -3.08 -1.29
CA GLY A 16 -2.76 -2.37 -1.28
C GLY A 16 -3.52 -2.51 -2.60
N ILE A 17 -2.83 -2.40 -3.75
CA ILE A 17 -3.45 -2.61 -5.07
C ILE A 17 -3.93 -4.05 -5.25
N VAL A 18 -3.15 -5.04 -4.81
CA VAL A 18 -3.56 -6.45 -4.86
C VAL A 18 -4.81 -6.68 -4.01
N LEU A 19 -4.90 -6.07 -2.82
CA LEU A 19 -6.10 -6.12 -1.98
C LEU A 19 -7.33 -5.54 -2.69
N PHE A 20 -7.19 -4.44 -3.43
CA PHE A 20 -8.26 -3.90 -4.28
C PHE A 20 -8.70 -4.90 -5.35
N ALA A 21 -7.75 -5.51 -6.06
CA ALA A 21 -8.06 -6.50 -7.10
C ALA A 21 -8.79 -7.71 -6.53
N ILE A 22 -8.34 -8.23 -5.38
CA ILE A 22 -8.99 -9.35 -4.68
C ILE A 22 -10.40 -8.96 -4.22
N HIS A 23 -10.57 -7.74 -3.68
CA HIS A 23 -11.88 -7.27 -3.24
C HIS A 23 -12.91 -7.28 -4.38
N ILE A 24 -12.50 -6.76 -5.55
CA ILE A 24 -13.34 -6.70 -6.74
C ILE A 24 -13.62 -8.12 -7.26
N LEU A 25 -12.58 -8.96 -7.35
CA LEU A 25 -12.71 -10.32 -7.90
C LEU A 25 -13.60 -11.22 -7.03
N LEU A 26 -13.50 -11.11 -5.71
CA LEU A 26 -14.28 -11.90 -4.75
C LEU A 26 -15.63 -11.27 -4.39
N ASN A 27 -15.93 -10.08 -4.93
CA ASN A 27 -17.15 -9.32 -4.67
C ASN A 27 -17.53 -9.28 -3.17
N ILE A 28 -16.53 -8.96 -2.34
CA ILE A 28 -16.68 -9.03 -0.88
C ILE A 28 -17.67 -7.95 -0.44
N ASN A 29 -18.71 -8.34 0.29
CA ASN A 29 -19.69 -7.40 0.82
C ASN A 29 -19.09 -6.55 1.94
N GLY A 30 -19.22 -5.23 1.78
CA GLY A 30 -18.75 -4.23 2.74
C GLY A 30 -17.36 -3.66 2.41
N ASN A 31 -17.14 -2.41 2.78
CA ASN A 31 -16.02 -1.62 2.28
C ASN A 31 -14.73 -1.77 3.09
N SER A 32 -14.73 -2.60 4.14
CA SER A 32 -13.61 -2.74 5.08
C SER A 32 -12.29 -3.08 4.38
N LEU A 33 -12.34 -4.00 3.42
CA LEU A 33 -11.15 -4.46 2.70
C LEU A 33 -10.65 -3.43 1.67
N LEU A 34 -11.55 -2.65 1.07
CA LEU A 34 -11.19 -1.48 0.24
C LEU A 34 -10.51 -0.39 1.08
N PHE A 35 -11.07 -0.09 2.27
CA PHE A 35 -10.48 0.90 3.17
C PHE A 35 -9.11 0.44 3.70
N SER A 36 -8.95 -0.85 4.02
CA SER A 36 -7.66 -1.42 4.41
C SER A 36 -6.62 -1.28 3.28
N GLY A 37 -6.99 -1.66 2.04
CA GLY A 37 -6.14 -1.47 0.86
C GLY A 37 -5.77 -0.01 0.63
N LEU A 38 -6.73 0.91 0.76
CA LEU A 38 -6.50 2.35 0.63
C LEU A 38 -5.52 2.88 1.66
N THR A 39 -5.67 2.48 2.93
CA THR A 39 -4.77 2.89 4.01
C THR A 39 -3.34 2.39 3.75
N LEU A 40 -3.19 1.17 3.21
CA LEU A 40 -1.90 0.59 2.80
C LEU A 40 -1.24 1.36 1.65
N VAL A 41 -2.02 1.78 0.65
CA VAL A 41 -1.52 2.59 -0.48
C VAL A 41 -1.07 3.96 0.02
N ILE A 42 -1.90 4.64 0.82
CA ILE A 42 -1.58 5.97 1.36
C ILE A 42 -0.35 5.90 2.27
N GLY A 43 -0.34 4.97 3.23
CA GLY A 43 0.76 4.78 4.16
C GLY A 43 2.07 4.41 3.45
N GLY A 44 2.00 3.49 2.50
CA GLY A 44 3.13 3.09 1.66
C GLY A 44 3.70 4.24 0.84
N THR A 45 2.83 5.06 0.24
CA THR A 45 3.21 6.23 -0.54
C THR A 45 3.88 7.30 0.33
N ILE A 46 3.30 7.62 1.48
CA ILE A 46 3.89 8.60 2.42
C ILE A 46 5.26 8.11 2.89
N ALA A 47 5.38 6.83 3.26
CA ALA A 47 6.64 6.24 3.67
C ALA A 47 7.69 6.34 2.55
N TYR A 48 7.33 5.95 1.32
CA TYR A 48 8.19 6.00 0.15
C TYR A 48 8.68 7.43 -0.12
N VAL A 49 7.78 8.41 -0.21
CA VAL A 49 8.11 9.82 -0.51
C VAL A 49 8.97 10.43 0.59
N LYS A 50 8.64 10.18 1.87
CA LYS A 50 9.41 10.73 3.01
C LYS A 50 10.81 10.14 3.09
N LEU A 51 10.98 8.88 2.67
CA LEU A 51 12.28 8.22 2.61
C LEU A 51 13.10 8.66 1.39
N GLU A 52 12.45 8.86 0.24
CA GLU A 52 13.11 9.38 -0.96
C GLU A 52 13.69 10.78 -0.71
N LYS A 53 12.94 11.66 -0.03
CA LYS A 53 13.40 13.02 0.32
C LYS A 53 14.54 13.07 1.36
N ARG A 54 14.84 11.94 2.02
CA ARG A 54 15.90 11.79 3.04
C ARG A 54 17.10 10.96 2.56
N SER A 55 17.05 10.46 1.33
CA SER A 55 18.14 9.75 0.66
C SER A 55 19.04 10.73 -0.08
#